data_AF-A0A2D6YKN1-F1
#
_entry.id   AF-A0A2D6YKN1-F1
#
_cell.length_a   1.000
_cell.length_b   1.000
_cell.length_c   1.000
_cell.angle_alpha   90.00
_cell.angle_beta   90.00
_cell.angle_gamma   90.00
#
_symmetry.space_group_name_H-M   'P 1'
#
loop_
_entity.id
_entity.type
_entity.pdbx_description
1 polymer ?
#
loop_
_entity_poly.entity_id
_entity_poly.type
_entity_poly.pdbx_seq_one_letter_code
_entity_poly.pdbx_strand_id
1 'polypeptide(L)'
;LAVCIYALPPIVRLTNLGIRLVDKQVLEAADAFGSSYWQRLKDVQIPLALPNIFAGVNQTIMMALAMVVIASMIGVKGLGIPVLQAIANQYLALGLFNGLAIVALAIIFDRVTQAFGKRLQRHQVGGPSV
;
A
#
# COMPACT_ATOMS: atom_id res chain seq x y z
N LEU A 1 -1.46 7.64 15.32
CA LEU A 1 -0.20 8.38 15.09
C LEU A 1 0.98 7.46 14.76
N ALA A 2 1.40 6.54 15.65
CA ALA A 2 2.53 5.64 15.39
C ALA A 2 2.42 4.86 14.05
N VAL A 3 1.25 4.27 13.79
CA VAL A 3 0.96 3.56 12.52
C VAL A 3 1.11 4.47 11.30
N CYS A 4 0.67 5.73 11.39
CA CYS A 4 0.76 6.71 10.30
C CYS A 4 2.23 7.06 10.00
N ILE A 5 3.02 7.32 11.05
CA ILE A 5 4.45 7.63 10.92
C ILE A 5 5.21 6.44 10.32
N TYR A 6 4.87 5.22 10.73
CA TYR A 6 5.49 4.00 10.22
C TYR A 6 5.15 3.71 8.75
N ALA A 7 3.92 3.98 8.33
CA ALA A 7 3.44 3.65 6.99
C ALA A 7 3.67 4.77 5.95
N LEU A 8 4.01 5.99 6.37
CA LEU A 8 4.25 7.14 5.48
C LEU A 8 5.42 7.00 4.48
N PRO A 9 6.59 6.44 4.85
CA PRO A 9 7.74 6.37 3.95
C PRO A 9 7.48 5.69 2.59
N PRO A 10 6.84 4.50 2.50
CA PRO A 10 6.61 3.83 1.21
C PRO A 10 5.72 4.62 0.26
N ILE A 11 4.61 5.22 0.72
CA ILE A 11 3.73 6.00 -0.17
C ILE A 11 4.43 7.23 -0.73
N VAL A 12 5.20 7.96 0.10
CA VAL A 12 5.94 9.14 -0.36
C VAL A 12 7.03 8.75 -1.36
N ARG A 13 7.79 7.70 -1.05
CA ARG A 13 8.87 7.22 -1.91
C ARG A 13 8.35 6.75 -3.27
N LEU A 14 7.31 5.92 -3.28
CA LEU A 14 6.79 5.35 -4.53
C LEU A 14 5.98 6.35 -5.36
N THR A 15 5.37 7.34 -4.73
CA THR A 15 4.77 8.48 -5.46
C THR A 15 5.85 9.32 -6.14
N ASN A 16 6.94 9.67 -5.42
CA ASN A 16 8.05 10.43 -6.01
C ASN A 16 8.75 9.65 -7.13
N LEU A 17 8.99 8.35 -6.93
CA LEU A 17 9.52 7.48 -7.99
C LEU A 17 8.55 7.42 -9.17
N GLY A 18 7.25 7.27 -8.92
CA GLY A 18 6.23 7.22 -9.97
C GLY A 18 6.24 8.45 -10.88
N ILE A 19 6.33 9.64 -10.29
CA ILE A 19 6.39 10.90 -11.03
C ILE A 19 7.70 11.03 -11.81
N ARG A 20 8.83 10.60 -11.22
CA ARG A 20 10.16 10.67 -11.87
C ARG A 20 10.36 9.63 -12.97
N LEU A 21 9.61 8.53 -12.96
CA LEU A 21 9.66 7.47 -13.97
C LEU A 21 8.83 7.80 -15.21
N VAL A 22 8.07 8.90 -15.20
CA VAL A 22 7.34 9.35 -16.40
C VAL A 22 8.35 9.77 -17.46
N ASP A 23 8.20 9.23 -18.67
CA ASP A 23 9.11 9.47 -19.78
C ASP A 23 9.20 10.96 -20.12
N LYS A 24 10.45 11.46 -20.21
CA LYS A 24 10.73 12.83 -20.62
C LYS A 24 10.17 13.16 -22.00
N GLN A 25 10.15 12.20 -22.93
CA GLN A 25 9.63 12.43 -24.29
C GLN A 25 8.12 12.72 -24.28
N VAL A 26 7.35 11.99 -23.46
CA VAL A 26 5.92 12.24 -23.26
C VAL A 26 5.70 13.60 -22.59
N LEU A 27 6.59 13.94 -21.67
CA LEU A 27 6.60 15.22 -20.98
C LEU A 27 6.90 16.39 -21.95
N GLU A 28 7.87 16.24 -22.85
CA GLU A 28 8.26 17.24 -23.86
C GLU A 28 7.19 17.38 -24.95
N ALA A 29 6.53 16.28 -25.33
CA ALA A 29 5.38 16.31 -26.23
C ALA A 29 4.22 17.12 -25.61
N ALA A 30 3.89 16.87 -24.35
CA ALA A 30 2.85 17.64 -23.64
C ALA A 30 3.20 19.14 -23.55
N ASP A 31 4.47 19.49 -23.38
CA ASP A 31 4.94 20.88 -23.42
C ASP A 31 4.81 21.48 -24.83
N ALA A 32 5.13 20.70 -25.88
CA ALA A 32 4.99 21.12 -27.29
C ALA A 32 3.53 21.37 -27.70
N PHE A 33 2.57 20.67 -27.09
CA PHE A 33 1.13 20.92 -27.25
C PHE A 33 0.62 22.10 -26.40
N GLY A 34 1.50 22.81 -25.67
CA GLY A 34 1.15 24.00 -24.89
C GLY A 34 0.52 23.71 -23.52
N SER A 35 0.74 22.53 -22.95
CA SER A 35 0.16 22.20 -21.63
C SER A 35 0.80 23.05 -20.51
N SER A 36 -0.03 23.59 -19.63
CA SER A 36 0.46 24.25 -18.41
C SER A 36 0.99 23.22 -17.40
N TYR A 37 1.88 23.63 -16.48
CA TYR A 37 2.46 22.74 -15.46
C TYR A 37 1.40 21.92 -14.69
N TRP A 38 0.28 22.55 -14.31
CA TRP A 38 -0.80 21.90 -13.58
C TRP A 38 -1.60 20.91 -14.44
N GLN A 39 -1.78 21.22 -15.71
CA GLN A 39 -2.46 20.37 -16.68
C GLN A 39 -1.60 19.16 -17.01
N ARG A 40 -0.30 19.38 -17.27
CA ARG A 40 0.71 18.32 -17.41
C ARG A 40 0.78 17.40 -16.20
N LEU A 41 0.74 17.97 -14.99
CA LEU A 41 0.79 17.18 -13.76
C LEU A 41 -0.45 16.28 -13.62
N LYS A 42 -1.65 16.83 -13.80
CA LYS A 42 -2.91 16.10 -13.59
C LYS A 42 -3.29 15.16 -14.73
N ASP A 43 -3.04 15.56 -15.97
CA ASP A 43 -3.55 14.85 -17.15
C ASP A 43 -2.51 13.90 -17.75
N VAL A 44 -1.22 14.09 -17.45
CA VAL A 44 -0.13 13.27 -18.00
C VAL A 44 0.64 12.56 -16.88
N GLN A 45 1.26 13.31 -15.96
CA GLN A 45 2.16 12.72 -14.95
C GLN A 45 1.42 11.84 -13.94
N ILE A 46 0.32 12.31 -13.34
CA ILE A 46 -0.44 11.53 -12.36
C ILE A 46 -0.95 10.22 -12.99
N PRO A 47 -1.66 10.22 -14.13
CA PRO A 47 -2.16 9.00 -14.76
C PRO A 47 -1.05 7.98 -15.07
N LEU A 48 0.10 8.45 -15.55
CA LEU A 48 1.26 7.59 -15.83
C LEU A 48 1.96 7.10 -14.56
N ALA A 49 1.96 7.89 -13.49
CA ALA A 49 2.53 7.54 -12.20
C ALA A 49 1.59 6.70 -11.30
N LEU A 50 0.28 6.64 -11.61
CA LEU A 50 -0.73 5.91 -10.82
C LEU A 50 -0.32 4.48 -10.46
N PRO A 51 0.25 3.64 -11.36
CA PRO A 51 0.66 2.29 -11.00
C PRO A 51 1.69 2.26 -9.86
N ASN A 52 2.65 3.17 -9.88
CA ASN A 52 3.67 3.31 -8.84
C ASN A 52 3.07 3.86 -7.54
N ILE A 53 2.15 4.82 -7.63
CA ILE A 53 1.41 5.33 -6.46
C ILE A 53 0.62 4.20 -5.80
N PHE A 54 -0.11 3.40 -6.57
CA PHE A 54 -0.88 2.27 -6.06
C PHE A 54 0.00 1.15 -5.50
N ALA A 55 1.19 0.91 -6.08
CA ALA A 55 2.18 0.03 -5.46
C ALA A 55 2.61 0.56 -4.08
N GLY A 56 2.77 1.88 -3.95
CA GLY A 56 3.05 2.56 -2.67
C GLY A 56 1.93 2.44 -1.65
N VAL A 57 0.69 2.61 -2.09
CA VAL A 57 -0.51 2.42 -1.25
C VAL A 57 -0.58 0.98 -0.74
N ASN A 58 -0.35 -0.02 -1.61
CA ASN A 58 -0.30 -1.42 -1.21
C ASN A 58 0.75 -1.66 -0.11
N GLN A 59 1.99 -1.21 -0.31
CA GLN A 59 3.05 -1.34 0.70
C GLN A 59 2.72 -0.64 2.01
N THR A 60 2.10 0.54 1.93
CA THR A 60 1.65 1.33 3.09
C THR A 60 0.61 0.59 3.90
N ILE A 61 -0.37 -0.04 3.24
CA ILE A 61 -1.41 -0.86 3.88
C ILE A 61 -0.76 -2.05 4.59
N MET A 62 0.14 -2.76 3.93
CA MET A 62 0.84 -3.91 4.50
C MET A 62 1.66 -3.53 5.73
N MET A 63 2.42 -2.42 5.66
CA MET A 63 3.16 -1.89 6.81
C MET A 63 2.24 -1.43 7.95
N ALA A 64 1.13 -0.75 7.63
CA ALA A 64 0.18 -0.29 8.63
C ALA A 64 -0.46 -1.45 9.39
N LEU A 65 -0.89 -2.50 8.69
CA LEU A 65 -1.49 -3.68 9.30
C LEU A 65 -0.52 -4.42 10.23
N ALA A 66 0.75 -4.56 9.81
CA ALA A 66 1.79 -5.13 10.66
C ALA A 66 1.99 -4.32 11.95
N MET A 67 2.03 -2.99 11.83
CA MET A 67 2.23 -2.09 12.98
C MET A 67 1.02 -2.06 13.92
N VAL A 68 -0.21 -2.25 13.43
CA VAL A 68 -1.42 -2.34 14.27
C VAL A 68 -1.36 -3.54 15.23
N VAL A 69 -0.80 -4.67 14.78
CA VAL A 69 -0.59 -5.85 15.64
C VAL A 69 0.43 -5.54 16.73
N ILE A 70 1.58 -4.96 16.37
CA ILE A 70 2.63 -4.60 17.35
C ILE A 70 2.13 -3.55 18.34
N ALA A 71 1.40 -2.54 17.88
CA ALA A 71 0.87 -1.48 18.74
C ALA A 71 -0.04 -2.03 19.86
N SER A 72 -0.76 -3.12 19.60
CA SER A 72 -1.58 -3.77 20.62
C SER A 72 -0.78 -4.38 21.78
N MET A 73 0.51 -4.66 21.58
CA MET A 73 1.44 -5.12 22.62
C MET A 73 1.75 -4.05 23.67
N ILE A 74 1.54 -2.78 23.35
CA ILE A 74 1.81 -1.63 24.23
C ILE A 74 0.49 -1.11 24.83
N GLY A 75 -0.59 -1.91 24.80
CA GLY A 75 -1.88 -1.57 25.41
C GLY A 75 -2.82 -0.74 24.53
N VAL A 76 -2.49 -0.58 23.24
CA VAL A 76 -3.44 0.02 22.28
C VAL A 76 -4.57 -0.97 22.01
N LYS A 77 -5.84 -0.53 22.12
CA LYS A 77 -7.00 -1.35 21.72
C LYS A 77 -6.84 -1.81 20.27
N GLY A 78 -6.79 -3.12 20.04
CA GLY A 78 -6.51 -3.67 18.71
C GLY A 78 -6.54 -5.19 18.65
N LEU A 79 -6.28 -5.71 17.44
CA LEU A 79 -6.42 -7.12 17.08
C LEU A 79 -5.50 -8.07 17.86
N GLY A 80 -4.40 -7.62 18.46
CA GLY A 80 -3.48 -8.47 19.21
C GLY A 80 -3.74 -8.54 20.73
N ILE A 81 -4.69 -7.76 21.28
CA ILE A 81 -5.06 -7.86 22.71
C ILE A 81 -5.48 -9.29 23.11
N PRO A 82 -6.37 -9.99 22.36
CA PRO A 82 -6.80 -11.34 22.72
C PRO A 82 -5.67 -12.36 22.74
N VAL A 83 -4.65 -12.18 21.88
CA VAL A 83 -3.45 -13.04 21.85
C VAL A 83 -2.61 -12.80 23.10
N LEU A 84 -2.36 -11.54 23.45
CA LEU A 84 -1.57 -11.17 24.62
C LEU A 84 -2.22 -11.64 25.91
N GLN A 85 -3.55 -11.51 26.03
CA GLN A 85 -4.30 -12.00 27.17
C GLN A 85 -4.24 -13.53 27.30
N ALA A 86 -4.29 -14.26 26.18
CA ALA A 86 -4.17 -15.71 26.21
C ALA A 86 -2.77 -16.19 26.63
N ILE A 87 -1.71 -15.48 26.20
CA ILE A 87 -0.34 -15.73 26.64
C ILE A 87 -0.19 -15.44 28.13
N ALA A 88 -0.69 -14.28 28.59
CA ALA A 88 -0.60 -13.86 29.99
C ALA A 88 -1.31 -14.81 30.95
N ASN A 89 -2.43 -15.41 30.53
CA ASN A 89 -3.23 -16.33 31.34
C ASN A 89 -2.78 -17.81 31.19
N GLN A 90 -1.63 -18.09 30.56
CA GLN A 90 -1.13 -19.44 30.26
C GLN A 90 -2.09 -20.34 29.45
N TYR A 91 -3.09 -19.76 28.78
CA TYR A 91 -4.00 -20.49 27.90
C TYR A 91 -3.39 -20.63 26.50
N LEU A 92 -2.40 -21.51 26.37
CA LEU A 92 -1.66 -21.71 25.12
C LEU A 92 -2.59 -22.04 23.94
N ALA A 93 -3.59 -22.89 24.15
CA ALA A 93 -4.57 -23.26 23.12
C ALA A 93 -5.36 -22.05 22.59
N LEU A 94 -5.88 -21.21 23.50
CA LEU A 94 -6.57 -19.96 23.14
C LEU A 94 -5.64 -18.97 22.42
N GLY A 95 -4.37 -18.89 22.85
CA GLY A 95 -3.37 -18.05 22.21
C GLY A 95 -3.08 -18.51 20.78
N LEU A 96 -3.02 -19.83 20.56
CA LEU A 96 -2.83 -20.42 19.25
C LEU A 96 -4.01 -20.14 18.31
N PHE A 97 -5.25 -20.32 18.77
CA PHE A 97 -6.45 -20.01 17.99
C PHE A 97 -6.53 -18.53 17.62
N ASN A 98 -6.25 -17.64 18.58
CA ASN A 98 -6.23 -16.20 18.33
C ASN A 98 -5.11 -15.81 17.35
N GLY A 99 -3.92 -16.41 17.47
CA GLY A 99 -2.81 -16.21 16.54
C GLY A 99 -3.16 -16.65 15.12
N LEU A 100 -3.75 -17.85 14.97
CA LEU A 100 -4.22 -18.36 13.69
C LEU A 100 -5.28 -17.46 13.05
N ALA A 101 -6.21 -16.91 13.84
CA ALA A 101 -7.20 -15.96 13.34
C ALA A 101 -6.55 -14.68 12.79
N ILE A 102 -5.51 -14.14 13.45
CA ILE A 102 -4.77 -12.97 12.97
C ILE A 102 -4.00 -13.31 11.68
N VAL A 103 -3.34 -14.46 11.61
CA VAL A 103 -2.63 -14.90 10.40
C VAL A 103 -3.60 -15.05 9.23
N ALA A 104 -4.77 -15.64 9.46
CA ALA A 104 -5.81 -15.76 8.44
C ALA A 104 -6.27 -14.38 7.93
N LEU A 105 -6.51 -13.42 8.83
CA LEU A 105 -6.83 -12.04 8.45
C LEU A 105 -5.70 -11.39 7.65
N ALA A 106 -4.45 -11.55 8.07
CA ALA A 106 -3.29 -11.02 7.35
C ALA A 106 -3.19 -11.60 5.93
N ILE A 107 -3.43 -12.91 5.76
CA ILE A 107 -3.46 -13.56 4.44
C ILE A 107 -4.60 -13.01 3.58
N ILE A 108 -5.80 -12.80 4.15
CA ILE A 108 -6.93 -12.22 3.42
C ILE A 108 -6.58 -10.80 2.94
N PHE A 109 -6.02 -9.97 3.82
CA PHE A 109 -5.58 -8.62 3.45
C PHE A 109 -4.50 -8.65 2.38
N ASP A 110 -3.50 -9.52 2.50
CA ASP A 110 -2.46 -9.71 1.49
C ASP A 110 -3.05 -10.10 0.14
N ARG A 111 -3.98 -11.06 0.11
CA ARG A 111 -4.67 -11.51 -1.10
C ARG A 111 -5.52 -10.42 -1.73
N VAL A 112 -6.30 -9.68 -0.94
CA VAL A 112 -7.13 -8.57 -1.42
C VAL A 112 -6.23 -7.48 -2.01
N THR A 113 -5.18 -7.07 -1.30
CA THR A 113 -4.34 -5.96 -1.77
C THR A 113 -3.53 -6.35 -3.01
N GLN A 114 -3.07 -7.61 -3.11
CA GLN A 114 -2.49 -8.14 -4.35
C GLN A 114 -3.50 -8.23 -5.50
N ALA A 115 -4.74 -8.64 -5.24
CA ALA A 115 -5.78 -8.70 -6.27
C ALA A 115 -6.13 -7.30 -6.82
N PHE A 116 -6.19 -6.29 -5.94
CA PHE A 116 -6.30 -4.89 -6.33
C PHE A 116 -5.10 -4.44 -7.16
N GLY A 117 -3.87 -4.72 -6.71
CA GLY A 117 -2.65 -4.39 -7.46
C GLY A 117 -2.60 -5.03 -8.86
N LYS A 118 -2.96 -6.31 -8.98
CA LYS A 118 -3.00 -7.04 -10.27
C LYS A 118 -4.07 -6.51 -11.21
N ARG A 119 -5.24 -6.08 -10.70
CA ARG A 119 -6.31 -5.46 -11.52
C ARG A 119 -5.88 -4.11 -12.09
N LEU A 120 -5.14 -3.33 -11.33
CA LEU A 120 -4.60 -2.04 -11.76
C LEU A 120 -3.46 -2.19 -12.77
N GLN A 121 -2.58 -3.19 -12.62
CA GLN A 121 -1.55 -3.51 -13.62
C GLN A 121 -2.13 -4.04 -14.94
N ARG A 122 -3.27 -4.74 -14.90
CA ARG A 122 -3.94 -5.28 -16.10
C ARG A 122 -4.40 -4.20 -17.08
N HIS A 123 -4.61 -2.97 -16.64
CA HIS A 123 -4.98 -1.86 -17.54
C HIS A 123 -3.80 -1.30 -18.36
N GLN A 124 -2.57 -1.77 -18.16
CA GLN A 124 -1.40 -1.38 -18.98
C GLN A 124 -0.91 -2.46 -19.96
N VAL A 125 -1.45 -3.67 -19.94
CA VAL A 125 -1.11 -4.72 -20.95
C VAL A 125 -2.01 -4.62 -22.21
N GLY A 126 -2.81 -3.56 -22.32
CA GLY A 126 -3.73 -3.30 -23.44
C GLY A 126 -3.37 -2.11 -24.34
N GLY A 127 -2.11 -1.64 -24.33
CA GLY A 127 -1.62 -0.68 -25.34
C GLY A 127 -1.09 -1.43 -26.57
N PRO A 128 -1.40 -0.98 -27.80
CA PRO A 128 -1.32 -1.78 -29.01
C PRO A 128 0.07 -2.36 -29.24
N SER A 129 0.14 -3.69 -29.33
CA SER A 129 1.23 -4.38 -30.00
C SER A 129 1.26 -3.90 -31.45
N VAL A 130 2.31 -3.15 -31.79
CA VAL A 130 2.75 -2.85 -33.16
C VAL A 130 2.81 -4.14 -33.98
#